data_AF-A0A537QX07-F1
#
_entry.id   AF-A0A537QX07-F1
#
_cell.length_a   1.000
_cell.length_b   1.000
_cell.length_c   1.000
_cell.angle_alpha   90.00
_cell.angle_beta   90.00
_cell.angle_gamma   90.00
#
_symmetry.space_group_name_H-M   'P 1'
#
loop_
_entity.id
_entity.type
_entity.pdbx_description
1 polymer ?
#
loop_
_entity_poly.entity_id
_entity_poly.type
_entity_poly.pdbx_seq_one_letter_code
_entity_poly.pdbx_strand_id
1 'polypeptide(L)' 'MTAQIYSRAESPAEDAFNIALDFLERAGAVYDEMPVYVFLAREITRLLDRGVKNKIKLANLAIGAFYNRFEIDEHP' A
#
# COMPACT_ATOMS: atom_id res chain seq x y z
N MET A 1 -8.49 3.87 37.18
CA MET A 1 -8.47 2.93 36.05
C MET A 1 -7.60 3.55 34.98
N THR A 2 -6.39 3.04 34.83
CA THR A 2 -5.40 3.51 33.85
C THR A 2 -5.86 3.10 32.45
N ALA A 3 -6.21 4.09 31.63
CA ALA A 3 -6.39 3.88 30.20
C ALA A 3 -5.08 3.35 29.65
N GLN A 4 -5.04 2.03 29.43
CA GLN A 4 -3.96 1.37 28.73
C GLN A 4 -4.03 1.91 27.30
N ILE A 5 -3.23 2.94 27.03
CA ILE A 5 -3.00 3.43 25.68
C ILE A 5 -2.43 2.23 24.94
N TYR A 6 -3.29 1.53 24.19
CA TYR A 6 -2.84 0.61 23.16
C TYR A 6 -2.10 1.49 22.15
N SER A 7 -0.82 1.71 22.38
CA SER A 7 0.16 1.91 21.31
C SER A 7 0.15 0.60 20.52
N ARG A 8 -0.90 0.40 19.74
CA ARG A 8 -0.87 -0.52 18.62
C ARG A 8 0.03 0.22 17.66
N ALA A 9 1.34 -0.03 17.74
CA ALA A 9 2.23 0.35 16.68
C ALA A 9 1.60 -0.29 15.43
N GLU A 10 0.93 0.50 14.61
CA GLU A 10 0.35 0.03 13.36
C GLU A 10 1.43 -0.75 12.64
N SER A 11 1.06 -1.93 12.13
CA SER A 11 2.03 -2.74 11.41
C SER A 11 2.62 -1.88 10.29
N PRO A 12 3.93 -1.89 10.02
CA PRO A 12 4.50 -1.19 8.87
C PRO A 12 3.79 -1.52 7.55
N ALA A 13 3.11 -2.68 7.49
CA ALA A 13 2.24 -3.08 6.39
C ALA A 13 0.95 -2.23 6.28
N GLU A 14 0.26 -2.01 7.39
CA GLU A 14 -1.01 -1.27 7.48
C GLU A 14 -0.77 0.21 7.18
N ASP A 15 0.25 0.78 7.82
CA ASP A 15 0.78 2.11 7.54
C ASP A 15 1.10 2.28 6.04
N ALA A 16 1.86 1.35 5.45
CA ALA A 16 2.23 1.41 4.04
C ALA A 16 1.01 1.28 3.11
N PHE A 17 0.04 0.44 3.48
CA PHE A 17 -1.19 0.27 2.72
C PHE A 17 -2.00 1.56 2.69
N ASN A 18 -2.21 2.18 3.85
CA ASN A 18 -2.96 3.44 3.97
C ASN A 18 -2.29 4.56 3.17
N ILE A 19 -0.96 4.66 3.23
CA ILE A 19 -0.20 5.67 2.47
C ILE A 19 -0.32 5.43 0.95
N ALA A 20 -0.17 4.19 0.50
CA ALA A 20 -0.28 3.87 -0.92
C ALA A 20 -1.70 4.10 -1.45
N LEU A 21 -2.71 3.74 -0.65
CA LEU A 21 -4.10 3.92 -1.03
C LEU A 21 -4.49 5.40 -1.10
N ASP A 22 -4.20 6.21 -0.08
CA ASP A 22 -4.49 7.66 -0.09
C ASP A 22 -3.81 8.34 -1.29
N PHE A 23 -2.58 7.94 -1.63
CA PHE A 23 -1.91 8.44 -2.81
C PHE A 23 -2.67 8.11 -4.11
N LEU A 24 -3.04 6.85 -4.32
CA LEU A 24 -3.71 6.41 -5.54
C LEU A 24 -5.12 7.00 -5.66
N GLU A 25 -5.86 7.13 -4.56
CA GLU A 25 -7.17 7.79 -4.52
C GLU A 25 -7.06 9.26 -4.93
N ARG A 26 -6.09 9.99 -4.38
CA ARG A 26 -5.83 11.39 -4.76
C ARG A 26 -5.38 11.54 -6.21
N ALA A 27 -4.69 10.54 -6.75
CA ALA A 27 -4.29 10.51 -8.15
C ALA A 27 -5.43 10.14 -9.11
N GLY A 28 -6.61 9.75 -8.59
CA GLY A 28 -7.72 9.25 -9.40
C GLY A 28 -7.42 7.90 -10.07
N ALA A 29 -6.42 7.17 -9.58
CA ALA A 29 -5.97 5.90 -10.15
C ALA A 29 -6.80 4.70 -9.64
N VAL A 30 -7.70 4.92 -8.69
CA VAL A 30 -8.59 3.90 -8.10
C VAL A 30 -9.93 3.93 -8.84
N TYR A 31 -10.01 3.18 -9.95
CA TYR A 31 -11.28 3.00 -10.70
C TYR A 31 -12.14 1.88 -10.12
N ASP A 32 -11.52 0.80 -9.66
CA ASP A 32 -12.16 -0.31 -8.94
C ASP A 32 -11.39 -0.56 -7.65
N GLU A 33 -12.02 -0.28 -6.51
CA GLU A 33 -11.40 -0.32 -5.18
C GLU A 33 -10.91 -1.71 -4.81
N MET A 34 -11.70 -2.75 -5.10
CA MET A 34 -11.40 -4.11 -4.64
C MET A 34 -10.11 -4.69 -5.28
N PRO A 35 -9.91 -4.62 -6.61
CA PRO A 35 -8.64 -5.01 -7.23
C PRO A 35 -7.44 -4.23 -6.72
N VAL A 36 -7.59 -2.92 -6.49
CA VAL A 36 -6.51 -2.07 -5.96
C VAL A 36 -6.13 -2.51 -4.55
N TYR A 37 -7.11 -2.76 -3.69
CA TYR A 37 -6.88 -3.14 -2.29
C TYR A 37 -6.18 -4.50 -2.22
N VAL A 38 -6.68 -5.48 -2.98
CA VAL A 38 -6.06 -6.81 -3.06
C VAL A 38 -4.63 -6.73 -3.62
N PHE A 39 -4.41 -5.91 -4.65
CA PHE A 39 -3.09 -5.70 -5.23
C PHE A 39 -2.11 -5.13 -4.20
N LEU A 40 -2.47 -4.01 -3.56
CA LEU A 40 -1.62 -3.34 -2.58
C LEU A 40 -1.30 -4.26 -1.40
N ALA A 41 -2.30 -4.94 -0.84
CA ALA A 41 -2.10 -5.86 0.28
C ALA A 41 -1.09 -6.97 -0.09
N ARG A 42 -1.28 -7.61 -1.26
CA ARG A 42 -0.40 -8.68 -1.73
C ARG A 42 1.03 -8.19 -1.99
N GLU A 43 1.17 -7.03 -2.61
CA GLU A 43 2.45 -6.46 -2.98
C GLU A 43 3.25 -6.02 -1.74
N ILE A 44 2.58 -5.40 -0.76
CA ILE A 44 3.19 -5.01 0.51
C ILE A 44 3.64 -6.23 1.32
N THR A 45 2.82 -7.29 1.41
CA THR A 45 3.24 -8.57 2.03
C THR A 45 4.48 -9.14 1.35
N ARG A 46 4.49 -9.17 0.01
CA ARG A 46 5.64 -9.66 -0.76
C ARG A 46 6.92 -8.85 -0.50
N LEU A 47 6.81 -7.54 -0.29
CA LEU A 47 7.95 -6.67 0.02
C LEU A 47 8.45 -6.85 1.46
N LEU A 48 7.54 -7.08 2.41
CA LEU A 48 7.86 -7.44 3.79
C LEU A 48 8.63 -8.76 3.85
N ASP A 49 8.17 -9.78 3.11
CA ASP A 49 8.85 -11.08 3.02
C ASP A 49 10.27 -10.96 2.44
N ARG A 50 10.51 -9.93 1.61
CA ARG A 50 11.84 -9.57 1.08
C ARG A 50 12.68 -8.73 2.05
N GLY A 51 12.18 -8.45 3.25
CA GLY A 51 12.89 -7.73 4.31
C GLY A 51 12.74 -6.21 4.26
N VAL A 52 11.84 -5.65 3.45
CA VAL A 52 11.56 -4.20 3.46
C VAL A 52 10.71 -3.88 4.69
N LYS A 53 11.27 -3.13 5.65
CA LYS A 53 10.59 -2.83 6.93
C LYS A 53 10.09 -1.39 7.06
N ASN A 54 10.58 -0.48 6.23
CA ASN A 54 10.20 0.93 6.29
C ASN A 54 8.88 1.14 5.55
N LYS A 55 7.87 1.68 6.25
CA LYS A 55 6.52 1.91 5.69
C LYS A 55 6.49 2.80 4.46
N ILE A 56 7.28 3.88 4.44
CA ILE A 56 7.35 4.79 3.28
C ILE A 56 7.94 4.07 2.08
N LYS A 57 9.01 3.28 2.30
CA LYS A 57 9.61 2.48 1.24
C LYS A 57 8.67 1.40 0.71
N LEU A 58 7.90 0.75 1.59
CA LEU A 58 6.87 -0.21 1.20
C LEU A 58 5.80 0.45 0.33
N ALA A 59 5.25 1.57 0.77
CA ALA A 59 4.23 2.32 0.03
C ALA A 59 4.74 2.74 -1.35
N ASN A 60 5.90 3.38 -1.42
CA ASN A 60 6.47 3.84 -2.69
C ASN A 60 6.73 2.70 -3.68
N LEU A 61 7.23 1.55 -3.19
CA LEU A 61 7.45 0.38 -4.05
C LEU A 61 6.13 -0.23 -4.52
N ALA A 62 5.10 -0.28 -3.67
CA ALA A 62 3.77 -0.76 -4.04
C ALA A 62 3.09 0.17 -5.06
N ILE A 63 3.19 1.48 -4.90
CA ILE A 63 2.70 2.49 -5.87
C ILE A 63 3.41 2.30 -7.22
N GLY A 64 4.74 2.18 -7.22
CA GLY A 64 5.50 1.96 -8.45
C GLY A 64 5.13 0.63 -9.14
N ALA A 65 4.89 -0.43 -8.36
CA ALA A 65 4.42 -1.70 -8.89
C ALA A 65 3.00 -1.60 -9.47
N PHE A 66 2.12 -0.79 -8.86
CA PHE A 66 0.77 -0.51 -9.34
C PHE A 66 0.84 0.14 -10.73
N TYR A 67 1.53 1.27 -10.87
CA TYR A 67 1.64 1.95 -12.16
C TYR A 67 2.30 1.08 -13.23
N ASN A 68 3.37 0.34 -12.90
CA ASN A 68 3.97 -0.60 -13.86
C ASN A 68 2.99 -1.69 -14.32
N ARG A 69 2.00 -2.07 -13.51
CA ARG A 69 1.03 -3.10 -13.88
C ARG A 69 -0.17 -2.53 -14.63
N PHE A 70 -0.61 -1.33 -14.29
CA PHE A 70 -1.86 -0.75 -14.80
C PHE A 70 -1.65 0.38 -15.84
N GLU A 71 -0.48 1.02 -15.93
CA GLU A 71 -0.15 1.96 -17.02
C GLU A 71 0.27 1.25 -18.31
N ILE A 72 0.81 0.02 -18.24
CA ILE A 72 1.17 -0.75 -19.44
C ILE A 72 -0.09 -1.15 -20.25
N ASP A 73 -1.26 -1.19 -19.61
CA ASP A 73 -2.54 -1.49 -20.27
C ASP A 73 -3.18 -0.27 -20.96
N GLU A 74 -2.62 0.94 -20.84
CA GLU A 74 -3.13 2.18 -21.47
C GLU A 74 -2.40 2.61 -22.77
N HIS A 75 -1.70 1.71 -23.46
CA HIS A 75 -1.24 1.98 -24.82
C HIS A 75 -2.02 1.15 -25.86
N PRO A 76 -2.74 1.79 -26.81
CA PRO A 76 -3.45 1.11 -27.90
C PRO A 76 -2.50 0.41 -28.88
#